data_AF-A0A6A5R9N1-F1
#
_entry.id   AF-A0A6A5R9N1-F1
#
_cell.length_a   1.000
_cell.length_b   1.000
_cell.length_c   1.000
_cell.angle_alpha   90.00
_cell.angle_beta   90.00
_cell.angle_gamma   90.00
#
_symmetry.space_group_name_H-M   'P 1'
#
loop_
_entity.id
_entity.type
_entity.pdbx_description
1 polymer ?
#
loop_
_entity_poly.entity_id
_entity_poly.type
_entity_poly.pdbx_seq_one_letter_code
_entity_poly.pdbx_strand_id
1 'polypeptide(L)'
;MEEFQQAVGADVKTILFRTACHSGGWVVRQNLNRTVLAVAGPQRLSPSWNASESITRRCGSMCASAFSRAREVEVGASAPSPWTGPTCLKLAKDVYEALLTTDRMAKKHDMRLAAQGDNWVAAWPAVSAFSTVDFQARYHKLDVYASTALAPWTATLSVPTAQTRTIRTSVRHACSSSLV
;
A
#
# COMPACT_ATOMS: atom_id res chain seq x y z
N MET A 1 -6.05 19.45 -5.21
CA MET A 1 -6.92 18.81 -4.19
C MET A 1 -8.39 19.06 -4.50
N GLU A 2 -8.76 20.25 -4.98
CA GLU A 2 -10.09 20.53 -5.55
C GLU A 2 -10.45 19.56 -6.70
N GLU A 3 -9.50 19.28 -7.59
CA GLU A 3 -9.68 18.28 -8.67
C GLU A 3 -10.08 16.89 -8.16
N PHE A 4 -9.55 16.47 -7.01
CA PHE A 4 -9.90 15.17 -6.41
C PHE A 4 -11.32 15.20 -5.84
N GLN A 5 -11.70 16.28 -5.17
CA GLN A 5 -13.08 16.44 -4.67
C GLN A 5 -14.08 16.52 -5.83
N GLN A 6 -13.71 17.19 -6.91
CA GLN A 6 -14.50 17.27 -8.13
C GLN A 6 -14.65 15.90 -8.80
N ALA A 7 -13.57 15.11 -8.88
CA ALA A 7 -13.60 13.78 -9.51
C ALA A 7 -14.40 12.75 -8.70
N VAL A 8 -14.36 12.83 -7.37
CA VAL A 8 -15.03 11.86 -6.48
C VAL A 8 -16.48 12.26 -6.18
N GLY A 9 -16.81 13.55 -6.22
CA GLY A 9 -18.11 14.08 -5.79
C GLY A 9 -18.15 14.30 -4.27
N ALA A 10 -18.83 15.37 -3.83
CA ALA A 10 -18.82 15.84 -2.44
C ALA A 10 -19.40 14.82 -1.43
N ASP A 11 -20.47 14.13 -1.82
CA ASP A 11 -21.26 13.25 -0.94
C ASP A 11 -20.87 11.77 -1.00
N VAL A 12 -19.84 11.43 -1.78
CA VAL A 12 -19.36 10.06 -1.89
C VAL A 12 -18.47 9.73 -0.70
N LYS A 13 -18.86 8.68 0.05
CA LYS A 13 -18.05 8.12 1.13
C LYS A 13 -16.81 7.46 0.53
N THR A 14 -15.65 8.09 0.70
CA THR A 14 -14.38 7.56 0.19
C THR A 14 -13.37 7.40 1.30
N ILE A 15 -12.62 6.32 1.17
CA ILE A 15 -11.57 5.90 2.09
C ILE A 15 -10.25 6.04 1.35
N LEU A 16 -9.37 6.86 1.87
CA LEU A 16 -8.04 6.97 1.34
C LEU A 16 -7.07 6.21 2.25
N PHE A 17 -6.61 5.06 1.78
CA PHE A 17 -5.53 4.32 2.44
C PHE A 17 -4.18 4.73 1.85
N ARG A 18 -3.24 5.19 2.68
CA ARG A 18 -1.93 5.67 2.24
C ARG A 18 -0.79 4.97 2.96
N THR A 19 0.08 4.36 2.17
CA THR A 19 1.30 3.68 2.61
C THR A 19 2.58 4.47 2.29
N ALA A 20 2.46 5.76 2.00
CA ALA A 20 3.60 6.63 1.69
C ALA A 20 4.30 7.16 2.96
N CYS A 21 5.59 7.49 2.85
CA CYS A 21 6.32 8.23 3.88
C CYS A 21 5.65 9.58 4.17
N HIS A 22 5.65 10.01 5.43
CA HIS A 22 5.07 11.28 5.89
C HIS A 22 3.57 11.44 5.60
N SER A 23 2.85 10.35 5.30
CA SER A 23 1.44 10.39 4.89
C SER A 23 0.51 10.93 5.98
N GLY A 24 0.90 10.84 7.26
CA GLY A 24 0.16 11.34 8.40
C GLY A 24 0.03 12.86 8.41
N GLY A 25 0.93 13.59 7.76
CA GLY A 25 0.80 15.03 7.57
C GLY A 25 -0.41 15.43 6.71
N TRP A 26 -0.93 14.49 5.91
CA TRP A 26 -2.10 14.69 5.07
C TRP A 26 -3.40 14.46 5.83
N VAL A 27 -3.37 13.61 6.85
CA VAL A 27 -4.52 13.32 7.72
C VAL A 27 -4.94 14.56 8.50
N VAL A 28 -3.98 15.42 8.86
CA VAL A 28 -4.21 16.64 9.64
C VAL A 28 -4.79 17.79 8.79
N ARG A 29 -4.78 17.67 7.45
CA ARG A 29 -5.27 18.75 6.57
C ARG A 29 -6.76 18.61 6.28
N GLN A 30 -7.56 19.49 6.89
CA GLN A 30 -9.02 19.55 6.76
C GLN A 30 -9.52 19.71 5.32
N ASN A 31 -8.69 20.25 4.41
CA ASN A 31 -9.09 20.58 3.03
C ASN A 31 -9.56 19.37 2.20
N LEU A 32 -9.26 18.13 2.60
CA LEU A 32 -9.74 16.96 1.85
C LEU A 32 -11.18 16.57 2.26
N ASN A 33 -11.58 16.80 3.53
CA ASN A 33 -12.83 16.31 4.14
C ASN A 33 -13.20 14.88 3.66
N ARG A 34 -12.27 13.96 3.80
CA ARG A 34 -12.44 12.53 3.49
C ARG A 34 -11.86 11.72 4.61
N THR A 35 -12.27 10.47 4.69
CA THR A 35 -11.63 9.58 5.66
C THR A 35 -10.29 9.13 5.11
N VAL A 36 -9.24 9.35 5.89
CA VAL A 36 -7.88 9.01 5.51
C VAL A 36 -7.26 8.15 6.59
N LEU A 37 -6.76 6.99 6.18
CA LEU A 37 -5.91 6.12 6.99
C LEU A 37 -4.49 6.21 6.44
N ALA A 38 -3.59 6.84 7.18
CA ALA A 38 -2.19 7.00 6.83
C ALA A 38 -1.32 6.14 7.73
N VAL A 39 -0.50 5.29 7.15
CA VAL A 39 0.27 4.31 7.94
C VAL A 39 1.56 4.87 8.51
N ALA A 40 2.06 5.99 8.00
CA ALA A 40 3.23 6.67 8.57
C ALA A 40 2.87 8.08 9.03
N GLY A 41 3.22 8.45 10.27
CA GLY A 41 3.03 9.80 10.81
C GLY A 41 3.76 10.90 10.02
N PRO A 42 3.48 12.19 10.27
CA PRO A 42 4.03 13.31 9.51
C PRO A 42 5.58 13.37 9.50
N GLN A 43 6.23 12.81 10.52
CA GLN A 43 7.69 12.79 10.66
C GLN A 43 8.28 11.38 10.54
N ARG A 44 7.52 10.43 9.98
CA ARG A 44 7.91 9.02 9.90
C ARG A 44 7.96 8.55 8.45
N LEU A 45 8.90 7.65 8.18
CA LEU A 45 8.97 6.92 6.91
C LEU A 45 8.04 5.71 6.96
N SER A 46 7.44 5.36 5.83
CA SER A 46 6.70 4.11 5.67
C SER A 46 7.66 3.02 5.21
N PRO A 47 7.74 1.87 5.90
CA PRO A 47 8.68 0.83 5.54
C PRO A 47 8.16 -0.07 4.40
N SER A 48 9.11 -0.58 3.63
CA SER A 48 8.90 -1.63 2.64
C SER A 48 9.31 -3.00 3.19
N TRP A 49 8.91 -4.06 2.49
CA TRP A 49 9.54 -5.36 2.69
C TRP A 49 11.05 -5.31 2.41
N ASN A 50 11.77 -6.29 2.93
CA ASN A 50 13.17 -6.51 2.56
C ASN A 50 13.29 -6.80 1.06
N ALA A 51 14.46 -6.52 0.50
CA ALA A 51 14.73 -6.92 -0.87
C ALA A 51 14.71 -8.45 -0.94
N SER A 52 13.99 -9.00 -1.91
CA SER A 52 14.04 -10.43 -2.20
C SER A 52 15.38 -10.76 -2.85
N GLU A 53 16.04 -11.82 -2.39
CA GLU A 53 17.34 -12.27 -2.91
C GLU A 53 17.24 -12.69 -4.38
N SER A 54 16.11 -13.28 -4.79
CA SER A 54 15.93 -13.79 -6.15
C SER A 54 15.67 -12.70 -7.19
N ILE A 55 14.98 -11.62 -6.81
CA ILE A 55 14.63 -10.53 -7.74
C ILE A 55 15.36 -9.22 -7.48
N THR A 56 16.17 -9.15 -6.42
CA THR A 56 16.97 -7.98 -5.97
C THR A 56 16.17 -6.69 -5.73
N ARG A 57 14.84 -6.80 -5.66
CA ARG A 57 13.89 -5.68 -5.46
C ARG A 57 13.03 -5.92 -4.24
N ARG A 58 12.51 -4.83 -3.66
CA ARG A 58 11.58 -4.84 -2.54
C ARG A 58 10.15 -5.05 -3.06
N CYS A 59 9.47 -6.06 -2.56
CA CYS A 59 8.13 -6.47 -3.03
C CYS A 59 7.00 -5.75 -2.28
N GLY A 60 6.97 -4.41 -2.36
CA GLY A 60 5.87 -3.62 -1.81
C GLY A 60 6.03 -3.22 -0.35
N SER A 61 4.93 -2.74 0.24
CA SER A 61 4.89 -2.16 1.59
C SER A 61 4.37 -3.17 2.61
N MET A 62 5.06 -3.29 3.75
CA MET A 62 4.56 -4.08 4.89
C MET A 62 3.17 -3.61 5.32
N CYS A 63 2.92 -2.31 5.23
CA CYS A 63 1.65 -1.67 5.55
C CYS A 63 0.53 -2.08 4.57
N ALA A 64 0.86 -2.21 3.29
CA ALA A 64 -0.09 -2.68 2.29
C ALA A 64 -0.46 -4.15 2.53
N SER A 65 0.52 -4.99 2.88
CA SER A 65 0.27 -6.38 3.25
C SER A 65 -0.60 -6.52 4.51
N ALA A 66 -0.33 -5.71 5.54
CA ALA A 66 -1.16 -5.67 6.75
C ALA A 66 -2.61 -5.28 6.45
N PHE A 67 -2.81 -4.32 5.53
CA PHE A 67 -4.15 -3.93 5.08
C PHE A 67 -4.88 -5.08 4.36
N SER A 68 -4.22 -5.78 3.44
CA SER A 68 -4.81 -6.95 2.79
C SER A 68 -5.23 -8.01 3.80
N ARG A 69 -4.36 -8.33 4.76
CA ARG A 69 -4.66 -9.32 5.82
C ARG A 69 -5.84 -8.89 6.69
N ALA A 70 -5.91 -7.61 7.07
CA ALA A 70 -7.03 -7.09 7.85
C ALA A 70 -8.38 -7.23 7.12
N ARG A 71 -8.38 -7.14 5.78
CA ARG A 71 -9.59 -7.33 4.96
C ARG A 71 -9.94 -8.80 4.77
N GLU A 72 -8.96 -9.68 4.67
CA GLU A 72 -9.17 -11.14 4.54
C GLU A 72 -9.88 -11.74 5.75
N VAL A 73 -9.59 -11.23 6.96
CA VAL A 73 -10.27 -11.65 8.19
C VAL A 73 -11.79 -11.41 8.13
N GLU A 74 -12.25 -10.41 7.37
CA GLU A 74 -13.68 -10.13 7.19
C GLU A 74 -14.36 -11.05 6.18
N VAL A 75 -13.60 -11.69 5.29
CA VAL A 75 -14.14 -12.58 4.24
C VAL A 75 -14.35 -14.01 4.75
N GLY A 76 -13.59 -14.44 5.76
CA GLY A 76 -13.68 -15.79 6.34
C GLY A 76 -14.78 -15.98 7.39
N ALA A 77 -15.27 -14.90 8.00
CA ALA A 77 -16.40 -14.93 8.94
C ALA A 77 -17.68 -14.60 8.17
N SER A 78 -18.59 -15.57 8.02
CA SER A 78 -19.96 -15.47 7.49
C SER A 78 -20.32 -14.09 6.90
N ALA A 79 -20.33 -14.02 5.56
CA ALA A 79 -20.58 -12.82 4.78
C ALA A 79 -21.58 -11.87 5.48
N PRO A 80 -21.12 -10.76 6.07
CA PRO A 80 -22.01 -9.78 6.63
C PRO A 80 -22.91 -9.28 5.50
N SER A 81 -24.15 -8.91 5.82
CA SER A 81 -25.05 -8.28 4.84
C SER A 81 -24.30 -7.18 4.04
N PRO A 82 -24.70 -6.88 2.80
CA PRO A 82 -24.05 -5.86 1.95
C PRO A 82 -23.83 -4.49 2.63
N TRP A 83 -24.51 -4.24 3.75
CA TRP A 83 -24.51 -3.01 4.53
C TRP A 83 -23.73 -3.08 5.84
N THR A 84 -23.20 -4.24 6.24
CA THR A 84 -22.44 -4.46 7.47
C THR A 84 -20.94 -4.48 7.19
N GLY A 85 -20.39 -3.38 6.67
CA GLY A 85 -18.95 -3.18 6.66
C GLY A 85 -18.45 -2.73 8.04
N PRO A 86 -17.16 -2.93 8.35
CA PRO A 86 -16.56 -2.40 9.58
C PRO A 86 -16.69 -0.87 9.61
N THR A 87 -16.78 -0.31 10.82
CA THR A 87 -16.58 1.13 11.00
C THR A 87 -15.14 1.50 10.62
N CYS A 88 -14.89 2.77 10.27
CA CYS A 88 -13.54 3.25 9.94
C CYS A 88 -12.55 2.93 11.07
N LEU A 89 -13.02 3.09 12.31
CA LEU A 89 -12.23 2.82 13.50
C LEU A 89 -11.90 1.33 13.65
N LYS A 90 -12.87 0.45 13.39
CA LYS A 90 -12.62 -1.00 13.40
C LYS A 90 -11.60 -1.39 12.34
N LEU A 91 -11.78 -0.94 11.10
CA LEU A 91 -10.81 -1.20 10.03
C LEU A 91 -9.41 -0.72 10.40
N ALA A 92 -9.28 0.49 10.94
CA ALA A 92 -7.98 1.01 11.37
C ALA A 92 -7.36 0.15 12.49
N LYS A 93 -8.15 -0.31 13.47
CA LYS A 93 -7.68 -1.23 14.50
C LYS A 93 -7.22 -2.55 13.90
N ASP A 94 -7.99 -3.15 13.02
CA ASP A 94 -7.66 -4.44 12.41
C ASP A 94 -6.37 -4.35 11.57
N VAL A 95 -6.20 -3.24 10.83
CA VAL A 95 -4.94 -2.95 10.11
C VAL A 95 -3.77 -2.76 11.07
N TYR A 96 -3.98 -2.07 12.19
CA TYR A 96 -2.94 -1.87 13.21
C TYR A 96 -2.49 -3.19 13.84
N GLU A 97 -3.44 -4.04 14.21
CA GLU A 97 -3.15 -5.36 14.77
C GLU A 97 -2.44 -6.26 13.75
N ALA A 98 -2.90 -6.28 12.50
CA ALA A 98 -2.21 -6.98 11.42
C ALA A 98 -0.77 -6.45 11.24
N LEU A 99 -0.55 -5.14 11.40
CA LEU A 99 0.77 -4.54 11.31
C LEU A 99 1.66 -4.91 12.50
N LEU A 100 1.11 -4.99 13.72
CA LEU A 100 1.84 -5.44 14.92
C LEU A 100 2.36 -6.88 14.78
N THR A 101 1.60 -7.75 14.10
CA THR A 101 2.05 -9.12 13.83
C THR A 101 3.09 -9.21 12.70
N THR A 102 3.10 -8.23 11.80
CA THR A 102 3.96 -8.23 10.61
C THR A 102 5.29 -7.51 10.86
N ASP A 103 5.26 -6.39 11.59
CA ASP A 103 6.41 -5.54 11.85
C ASP A 103 6.61 -5.28 13.35
N ARG A 104 7.78 -5.68 13.86
CA ARG A 104 8.20 -5.45 15.26
C ARG A 104 8.24 -3.96 15.62
N MET A 105 8.44 -3.08 14.64
CA MET A 105 8.50 -1.63 14.82
C MET A 105 7.18 -0.93 14.49
N ALA A 106 6.07 -1.67 14.34
CA ALA A 106 4.76 -1.13 13.97
C ALA A 106 4.33 0.10 14.80
N LYS A 107 4.62 0.09 16.11
CA LYS A 107 4.32 1.22 17.02
C LYS A 107 5.02 2.53 16.63
N LYS A 108 6.19 2.45 15.98
CA LYS A 108 7.00 3.62 15.60
C LYS A 108 6.48 4.30 14.33
N HIS A 109 5.62 3.63 13.55
CA HIS A 109 5.09 4.19 12.31
C HIS A 109 4.14 5.35 12.57
N ASP A 110 3.56 5.45 13.76
CA ASP A 110 2.64 6.55 14.13
C ASP A 110 1.45 6.62 13.15
N MET A 111 0.73 5.51 13.01
CA MET A 111 -0.43 5.43 12.14
C MET A 111 -1.51 6.42 12.56
N ARG A 112 -2.08 7.14 11.60
CA ARG A 112 -3.10 8.17 11.82
C ARG A 112 -4.36 7.86 11.04
N LEU A 113 -5.51 8.14 11.66
CA LEU A 113 -6.83 8.08 11.06
C LEU A 113 -7.51 9.43 11.26
N ALA A 114 -8.13 9.97 10.21
CA ALA A 114 -9.12 11.05 10.31
C ALA A 114 -10.38 10.59 9.59
N ALA A 115 -11.54 10.72 10.23
CA ALA A 115 -12.84 10.42 9.63
C ALA A 115 -13.37 11.64 8.86
N GLN A 116 -14.06 11.39 7.74
CA GLN A 116 -14.81 12.41 7.01
C GLN A 116 -15.86 13.04 7.95
N GLY A 117 -15.84 14.36 8.06
CA GLY A 117 -16.71 15.11 8.96
C GLY A 117 -16.66 14.64 10.42
N ASP A 118 -15.52 14.12 10.89
CA ASP A 118 -15.36 13.53 12.22
C ASP A 118 -16.39 12.43 12.55
N ASN A 119 -16.91 11.76 11.52
CA ASN A 119 -17.90 10.70 11.68
C ASN A 119 -17.24 9.34 11.91
N TRP A 120 -16.70 9.14 13.11
CA TRP A 120 -15.96 7.93 13.50
C TRP A 120 -16.81 6.65 13.58
N VAL A 121 -18.13 6.82 13.75
CA VAL A 121 -19.09 5.72 13.96
C VAL A 121 -19.74 5.28 12.65
N ALA A 122 -19.55 6.02 11.56
CA ALA A 122 -20.10 5.65 10.27
C ALA A 122 -19.67 4.24 9.86
N ALA A 123 -20.66 3.34 9.75
CA ALA A 123 -20.49 2.09 9.04
C ALA A 123 -20.14 2.42 7.59
N TRP A 124 -19.08 1.80 7.11
CA TRP A 124 -18.76 1.91 5.70
C TRP A 124 -19.55 0.87 4.93
N PRO A 125 -20.26 1.29 3.85
CA PRO A 125 -20.73 0.29 2.90
C PRO A 125 -19.49 -0.50 2.47
N ALA A 126 -19.68 -1.81 2.22
CA ALA A 126 -18.60 -2.68 1.79
C ALA A 126 -17.72 -1.92 0.79
N VAL A 127 -16.43 -1.75 1.13
CA VAL A 127 -15.48 -1.05 0.27
C VAL A 127 -15.66 -1.67 -1.11
N SER A 128 -15.85 -0.84 -2.14
CA SER A 128 -15.80 -1.29 -3.54
C SER A 128 -14.35 -1.66 -3.91
N ALA A 129 -13.69 -2.42 -3.05
CA ALA A 129 -12.55 -3.21 -3.39
C ALA A 129 -13.11 -4.40 -4.17
N PHE A 130 -12.43 -4.79 -5.24
CA PHE A 130 -12.65 -6.10 -5.80
C PHE A 130 -12.47 -7.11 -4.66
N SER A 131 -13.57 -7.74 -4.22
CA SER A 131 -13.49 -8.81 -3.24
C SER A 131 -12.49 -9.82 -3.77
N THR A 132 -11.59 -10.35 -2.94
CA THR A 132 -10.67 -11.41 -3.37
C THR A 132 -11.45 -12.58 -3.96
N VAL A 133 -12.67 -12.84 -3.46
CA VAL A 133 -13.59 -13.85 -3.99
C VAL A 133 -14.08 -13.47 -5.40
N ASP A 134 -14.48 -12.21 -5.62
CA ASP A 134 -14.91 -11.73 -6.94
C ASP A 134 -13.75 -11.69 -7.93
N PHE A 135 -12.56 -11.30 -7.46
CA PHE A 135 -11.33 -11.32 -8.25
C PHE A 135 -10.98 -12.75 -8.63
N GLN A 136 -11.01 -13.69 -7.68
CA GLN A 136 -10.78 -15.11 -7.94
C GLN A 136 -11.79 -15.66 -8.95
N ALA A 137 -13.09 -15.38 -8.75
CA ALA A 137 -14.14 -15.82 -9.66
C ALA A 137 -13.97 -15.24 -11.07
N ARG A 138 -13.50 -13.99 -11.20
CA ARG A 138 -13.18 -13.37 -12.50
C ARG A 138 -11.88 -13.91 -13.10
N TYR A 139 -10.87 -14.17 -12.27
CA TYR A 139 -9.58 -14.74 -12.68
C TYR A 139 -9.76 -16.13 -13.27
N HIS A 140 -10.59 -16.97 -12.65
CA HIS A 140 -10.93 -18.29 -13.18
C HIS A 140 -11.79 -18.25 -14.46
N LYS A 141 -12.37 -17.09 -14.81
CA LYS A 141 -13.07 -16.87 -16.08
C LYS A 141 -12.16 -16.38 -17.20
N LEU A 142 -10.89 -16.08 -16.92
CA LEU A 142 -9.94 -15.67 -17.95
C LEU A 142 -9.52 -16.87 -18.79
N ASP A 143 -9.57 -16.72 -20.11
CA ASP A 143 -9.05 -17.73 -21.04
C ASP A 143 -7.53 -17.87 -20.86
N VAL A 144 -7.07 -19.12 -20.73
CA VAL A 144 -5.65 -19.44 -20.65
C VAL A 144 -5.07 -19.41 -22.05
N TYR A 145 -4.42 -18.30 -22.41
CA TYR A 145 -3.64 -18.25 -23.63
C TYR A 145 -2.28 -18.91 -23.39
N ALA A 146 -1.93 -19.88 -24.23
CA ALA A 146 -0.57 -20.41 -24.27
C ALA A 146 0.39 -19.25 -24.54
N SER A 147 1.42 -19.09 -23.70
CA SER A 147 2.55 -18.20 -24.00
C SER A 147 3.11 -18.63 -25.35
N THR A 148 2.82 -17.90 -26.41
CA THR A 148 3.50 -18.07 -27.69
C THR A 148 4.97 -17.84 -27.39
N ALA A 149 5.76 -18.92 -27.40
CA ALA A 149 7.20 -18.82 -27.32
C ALA A 149 7.63 -17.91 -28.48
N LEU A 150 7.96 -16.67 -28.17
CA LEU A 150 8.58 -15.79 -29.14
C LEU A 150 9.83 -16.52 -29.60
N ALA A 151 9.94 -16.74 -30.91
CA ALA A 151 11.17 -17.22 -31.52
C ALA A 151 12.35 -16.43 -30.93
N PRO A 152 13.47 -17.10 -30.61
CA PRO A 152 14.60 -16.45 -29.95
C PRO A 152 14.94 -15.18 -30.71
N TRP A 153 14.85 -14.04 -30.04
CA TRP A 153 15.36 -12.79 -30.56
C TRP A 153 16.88 -12.97 -30.65
N THR A 154 17.38 -13.39 -31.80
CA THR A 154 18.78 -13.18 -32.15
C THR A 154 18.94 -11.69 -32.40
N ALA A 155 19.01 -10.88 -31.34
CA ALA A 155 19.63 -9.58 -31.51
C ALA A 155 21.11 -9.84 -31.76
N THR A 156 21.50 -9.75 -33.02
CA THR A 156 22.86 -9.44 -33.41
C THR A 156 23.15 -8.01 -32.92
N LEU A 157 23.45 -7.86 -31.63
CA LEU A 157 24.10 -6.67 -31.13
C LEU A 157 25.53 -6.70 -31.67
N SER A 158 25.75 -6.02 -32.79
CA SER A 158 27.10 -5.62 -33.19
C SER A 158 27.61 -4.68 -32.11
N VAL A 159 28.49 -5.22 -31.26
CA VAL A 159 29.24 -4.44 -30.27
C VAL A 159 30.20 -3.52 -31.04
N PRO A 160 30.07 -2.18 -30.98
CA PRO A 160 31.16 -1.33 -31.38
C PRO A 160 32.24 -1.39 -30.30
N THR A 161 33.42 -1.84 -30.70
CA THR A 161 34.64 -1.86 -29.90
C THR A 161 35.03 -0.45 -29.45
N ALA A 162 35.47 -0.36 -28.19
CA ALA A 162 36.21 0.72 -27.53
C ALA A 162 35.43 1.93 -26.95
N GLN A 163 35.36 2.01 -25.62
CA GLN A 163 36.41 2.66 -24.81
C GLN A 163 36.14 2.42 -23.31
N THR A 164 37.07 1.73 -22.65
CA THR A 164 37.08 1.57 -21.19
C THR A 164 37.30 2.93 -20.53
N ARG A 165 36.23 3.58 -20.08
CA ARG A 165 36.33 4.68 -19.10
C ARG A 165 36.20 4.09 -17.70
N THR A 166 37.34 3.99 -17.02
CA THR A 166 37.43 3.65 -15.60
C THR A 166 36.67 4.69 -14.78
N ILE A 167 35.46 4.34 -14.32
CA ILE A 167 34.75 5.13 -13.31
C ILE A 167 35.36 4.74 -11.96
N ARG A 168 36.17 5.64 -11.38
CA ARG A 168 36.59 5.56 -9.98
C ARG A 168 35.33 5.71 -9.11
N THR A 169 34.85 4.62 -8.53
CA THR A 169 33.90 4.67 -7.43
C THR A 169 34.64 5.10 -6.17
N SER A 170 34.49 6.36 -5.75
CA SER A 170 34.83 6.73 -4.37
C SER A 170 33.74 6.18 -3.46
N VAL A 171 34.03 5.08 -2.78
CA VAL A 171 33.24 4.62 -1.64
C VAL A 171 33.45 5.63 -0.51
N ARG A 172 32.47 6.49 -0.25
CA ARG A 172 32.36 7.15 1.06
C ARG A 172 31.44 6.31 1.92
N HIS A 173 32.05 5.50 2.76
CA HIS A 173 31.44 5.12 4.02
C HIS A 173 31.20 6.39 4.84
N ALA A 174 29.95 6.63 5.20
CA ALA A 174 29.61 7.44 6.37
C ALA A 174 28.59 6.63 7.18
N CYS A 175 29.11 5.63 7.87
CA CYS A 175 28.54 5.15 9.11
C CYS A 175 29.19 6.01 10.20
N SER A 176 28.43 6.89 10.86
CA SER A 176 28.83 7.37 12.18
C SER A 176 27.61 7.41 13.08
N SER A 177 27.53 6.36 13.88
CA SER A 177 26.96 6.38 15.22
C SER A 177 27.45 7.62 15.98
N SER A 178 26.56 8.27 16.70
CA SER A 178 26.92 9.02 17.90
C SER A 178 25.80 8.82 18.91
N LEU A 179 26.05 7.84 19.78
CA LEU A 179 25.64 7.86 21.17
C LEU A 179 26.32 9.06 21.84
N VAL A 180 25.55 10.02 22.36
CA VAL A 180 25.47 10.42 23.77
C VAL A 180 24.07 11.01 23.96
#